data_AF-A0A350DHH1-F1
#
_entry.id   AF-A0A350DHH1-F1
#
_cell.length_a   1.000
_cell.length_b   1.000
_cell.length_c   1.000
_cell.angle_alpha   90.00
_cell.angle_beta   90.00
_cell.angle_gamma   90.00
#
_symmetry.space_group_name_H-M   'P 1'
#
loop_
_entity.id
_entity.type
_entity.pdbx_description
1 polymer ?
#
loop_
_entity_poly.entity_id
_entity_poly.type
_entity_poly.pdbx_seq_one_letter_code
_entity_poly.pdbx_strand_id
1 'polypeptide(L)'
;MDLAPSALMGPLLMLLGYVGLGFIAAQRLKIDPRPIATLLVYLIAPLTIFRALMNGGPTLEYLVLTLAMFLLVSAMALAVRWATQHRFGPQEGALLAFSSGTGNTGYFGLPVALILLPPEGVTLYLFCMLGINLYEFTVGFYLSARGHFSVRQS
;
A
#
# COMPACT_ATOMS: atom_id res chain seq x y z
N MET A 1 -17.63 16.73 -16.45
CA MET A 1 -17.12 15.34 -16.57
C MET A 1 -18.20 14.43 -16.04
N ASP A 2 -19.00 13.84 -16.91
CA ASP A 2 -19.97 12.83 -16.51
C ASP A 2 -19.21 11.53 -16.27
N LEU A 3 -18.83 11.27 -15.02
CA LEU A 3 -18.33 9.96 -14.63
C LEU A 3 -19.48 8.96 -14.70
N ALA A 4 -19.59 8.26 -15.83
CA ALA A 4 -20.43 7.09 -15.90
C ALA A 4 -19.92 6.08 -14.85
N PRO A 5 -20.76 5.54 -13.95
CA PRO A 5 -20.37 4.55 -12.96
C PRO A 5 -19.67 3.31 -13.57
N SER A 6 -19.89 3.06 -14.87
CA SER A 6 -19.21 2.02 -15.64
C SER A 6 -17.70 2.21 -15.74
N ALA A 7 -17.18 3.44 -15.66
CA ALA A 7 -15.73 3.71 -15.76
C ALA A 7 -14.94 3.13 -14.57
N LEU A 8 -15.56 3.06 -13.39
CA LEU A 8 -14.95 2.50 -12.17
C LEU A 8 -15.14 0.98 -12.05
N MET A 9 -16.05 0.41 -12.85
CA MET A 9 -16.37 -1.02 -12.81
C MET A 9 -15.18 -1.87 -13.24
N GLY A 10 -14.42 -1.45 -14.25
CA GLY A 10 -13.25 -2.17 -14.74
C GLY A 10 -12.18 -2.38 -13.66
N PRO A 11 -11.65 -1.30 -13.04
CA PRO A 11 -10.66 -1.41 -11.96
C PRO A 11 -11.17 -2.21 -10.76
N LEU A 12 -12.46 -2.05 -10.39
CA LEU A 12 -13.06 -2.79 -9.29
C LEU A 12 -13.13 -4.30 -9.57
N LEU A 13 -13.61 -4.67 -10.77
CA LEU A 13 -13.68 -6.07 -11.19
C LEU A 13 -12.29 -6.70 -11.30
N MET A 14 -11.28 -5.94 -11.75
CA MET A 14 -9.90 -6.40 -11.78
C MET A 14 -9.39 -6.71 -10.36
N LEU A 15 -9.63 -5.80 -9.41
CA LEU A 15 -9.25 -6.01 -8.01
C LEU A 15 -9.93 -7.26 -7.41
N LEU A 16 -11.25 -7.38 -7.56
CA LEU A 16 -12.01 -8.53 -7.08
C LEU A 16 -11.56 -9.83 -7.76
N GLY A 17 -11.21 -9.77 -9.04
CA GLY A 17 -10.63 -10.88 -9.80
C GLY A 17 -9.32 -11.38 -9.18
N TYR A 18 -8.39 -10.48 -8.86
CA TYR A 18 -7.13 -10.86 -8.19
C TYR A 18 -7.36 -11.45 -6.80
N VAL A 19 -8.30 -10.91 -6.03
CA VAL A 19 -8.68 -11.47 -4.71
C VAL A 19 -9.23 -12.90 -4.88
N GLY A 20 -10.13 -13.12 -5.84
CA GLY A 20 -10.67 -14.44 -6.13
C GLY A 20 -9.61 -15.45 -6.60
N LEU A 21 -8.69 -15.03 -7.47
CA LEU A 21 -7.56 -15.87 -7.89
C LEU A 21 -6.65 -16.24 -6.73
N GLY A 22 -6.32 -15.27 -5.86
CA GLY A 22 -5.52 -15.51 -4.65
C GLY A 22 -6.19 -16.51 -3.71
N PHE A 23 -7.50 -16.39 -3.51
CA PHE A 23 -8.28 -17.33 -2.71
C PHE A 23 -8.27 -18.75 -3.29
N ILE A 24 -8.50 -18.89 -4.60
CA ILE A 24 -8.45 -20.19 -5.28
C ILE A 24 -7.04 -20.79 -5.20
N ALA A 25 -6.00 -19.99 -5.40
CA ALA A 25 -4.61 -20.44 -5.32
C ALA A 25 -4.25 -20.92 -3.90
N ALA A 26 -4.65 -20.19 -2.87
CA ALA A 26 -4.42 -20.59 -1.48
C ALA A 26 -5.14 -21.90 -1.13
N GLN A 27 -6.41 -22.06 -1.55
CA GLN A 27 -7.20 -23.24 -1.21
C GLN A 27 -6.87 -24.48 -2.06
N ARG A 28 -6.72 -24.31 -3.38
CA ARG A 28 -6.54 -25.44 -4.32
C ARG A 28 -5.09 -25.80 -4.58
N LEU A 29 -4.21 -24.80 -4.69
CA LEU A 29 -2.79 -25.02 -5.00
C LEU A 29 -1.93 -25.08 -3.73
N LYS A 30 -2.48 -24.74 -2.55
CA LYS A 30 -1.78 -24.75 -1.26
C LYS A 30 -0.46 -23.98 -1.26
N ILE A 31 -0.42 -22.88 -2.02
CA ILE A 31 0.76 -22.02 -2.13
C ILE A 31 1.04 -21.37 -0.78
N ASP A 32 2.26 -21.52 -0.26
CA ASP A 32 2.71 -20.77 0.93
C ASP A 32 2.97 -19.31 0.54
N PRO A 33 2.28 -18.33 1.14
CA PRO A 33 2.48 -16.92 0.83
C PRO A 33 3.82 -16.36 1.36
N ARG A 34 4.49 -17.03 2.30
CA ARG A 34 5.69 -16.48 2.97
C ARG A 34 6.85 -16.21 2.01
N PRO A 35 7.28 -17.14 1.13
CA PRO A 35 8.39 -16.87 0.21
C PRO A 35 8.06 -15.75 -0.78
N ILE A 36 6.80 -15.67 -1.21
CA ILE A 36 6.32 -14.62 -2.13
C ILE A 36 6.41 -13.26 -1.44
N ALA A 37 5.93 -13.16 -0.19
CA ALA A 37 6.02 -11.93 0.60
C ALA A 37 7.47 -11.49 0.83
N THR A 38 8.37 -12.43 1.16
CA THR A 38 9.81 -12.13 1.32
C THR A 38 10.40 -11.57 0.03
N LEU A 39 10.14 -12.20 -1.12
CA LEU A 39 10.63 -11.71 -2.42
C LEU A 39 10.07 -10.33 -2.75
N LEU A 40 8.78 -10.10 -2.47
CA LEU A 40 8.12 -8.82 -2.70
C LEU A 40 8.76 -7.70 -1.87
N VAL A 41 8.91 -7.91 -0.56
CA VAL A 41 9.39 -6.88 0.37
C VAL A 41 10.88 -6.59 0.18
N TYR A 42 11.71 -7.62 0.01
CA TYR A 42 13.18 -7.42 -0.01
C TYR A 42 13.76 -7.16 -1.40
N LEU A 43 13.08 -7.54 -2.47
CA LEU A 43 13.63 -7.42 -3.82
C LEU A 43 12.74 -6.57 -4.72
N ILE A 44 11.49 -6.99 -4.93
CA ILE A 44 10.63 -6.38 -5.96
C ILE A 44 10.30 -4.93 -5.57
N ALA A 45 9.91 -4.68 -4.32
CA ALA A 45 9.54 -3.36 -3.84
C ALA A 45 10.70 -2.34 -3.91
N PRO A 46 11.90 -2.60 -3.36
CA PRO A 46 13.03 -1.68 -3.47
C PRO A 46 13.40 -1.37 -4.92
N LEU A 47 13.41 -2.38 -5.80
CA LEU A 47 13.70 -2.19 -7.23
C LEU A 47 12.62 -1.35 -7.92
N THR A 48 11.36 -1.54 -7.56
CA THR A 48 10.24 -0.78 -8.13
C THR A 48 10.31 0.68 -7.71
N ILE A 49 10.58 0.96 -6.43
CA ILE A 49 10.79 2.31 -5.89
C ILE A 49 11.96 2.99 -6.60
N PHE A 50 13.10 2.30 -6.71
CA PHE A 50 14.28 2.85 -7.37
C PHE A 50 14.02 3.14 -8.85
N ARG A 51 13.38 2.20 -9.56
CA ARG A 51 13.02 2.38 -10.98
C ARG A 51 12.03 3.53 -11.18
N ALA A 52 11.05 3.69 -10.30
CA ALA A 52 10.11 4.80 -10.33
C ALA A 52 10.83 6.14 -10.13
N LEU A 53 11.77 6.20 -9.17
CA LEU A 53 12.55 7.40 -8.90
C LEU A 53 13.48 7.76 -10.06
N MET A 54 14.14 6.77 -10.68
CA MET A 54 15.06 7.02 -11.81
C MET A 54 14.34 7.46 -13.08
N ASN A 55 13.16 6.88 -13.38
CA ASN A 55 12.42 7.17 -14.60
C ASN A 55 11.44 8.35 -14.45
N GLY A 56 11.05 8.70 -13.23
CA GLY A 56 10.00 9.69 -12.95
C GLY A 56 10.47 11.14 -12.99
N GLY A 57 11.77 11.41 -13.17
CA GLY A 57 12.32 12.78 -13.18
C GLY A 57 12.01 13.53 -11.88
N PRO A 58 12.51 13.08 -10.72
CA PRO A 58 12.12 13.59 -9.42
C PRO A 58 12.55 15.05 -9.28
N THR A 59 11.57 15.93 -9.10
CA THR A 59 11.80 17.31 -8.69
C THR A 59 11.72 17.42 -7.18
N LEU A 60 12.23 18.51 -6.61
CA LEU A 60 12.13 18.75 -5.17
C LEU A 60 10.66 18.75 -4.69
N GLU A 61 9.76 19.32 -5.49
CA GLU A 61 8.32 19.34 -5.19
C GLU A 61 7.73 17.92 -5.10
N TYR A 62 8.09 17.04 -6.03
CA TYR A 62 7.62 15.66 -6.02
C TYR A 62 8.15 14.88 -4.82
N LEU A 63 9.41 15.11 -4.43
CA LEU A 63 9.99 14.49 -3.23
C LEU A 63 9.31 15.00 -1.95
N VAL A 64 9.00 16.29 -1.88
CA VAL A 64 8.23 16.86 -0.75
C VAL A 64 6.84 16.25 -0.69
N LEU A 65 6.18 16.05 -1.84
CA LEU A 65 4.87 15.38 -1.90
C LEU A 65 4.96 13.93 -1.42
N THR A 66 5.95 13.17 -1.88
CA THR A 66 6.23 11.80 -1.41
C THR A 66 6.44 11.78 0.10
N LEU A 67 7.26 12.69 0.65
CA LEU A 67 7.52 12.79 2.07
C LEU A 67 6.26 13.17 2.86
N ALA A 68 5.50 14.14 2.39
CA ALA A 68 4.25 14.56 3.02
C ALA A 68 3.25 13.41 3.08
N MET A 69 3.11 12.65 1.99
CA MET A 69 2.21 11.50 1.96
C MET A 69 2.69 10.40 2.91
N PHE A 70 3.99 10.09 2.92
CA PHE A 70 4.60 9.14 3.85
C PHE A 70 4.31 9.51 5.32
N LEU A 71 4.51 10.78 5.69
CA LEU A 71 4.26 11.27 7.04
C LEU A 71 2.78 11.22 7.40
N LEU A 72 1.89 11.59 6.46
CA LEU A 72 0.45 11.54 6.65
C LEU A 72 -0.04 10.14 6.98
N VAL A 73 0.28 9.15 6.14
CA VAL A 73 -0.18 7.78 6.35
C VAL A 73 0.47 7.13 7.57
N SER A 74 1.73 7.49 7.89
CA SER A 74 2.39 7.07 9.12
C SER A 74 1.69 7.64 10.36
N ALA A 75 1.33 8.92 10.34
CA ALA A 75 0.60 9.57 11.43
C ALA A 75 -0.80 8.96 11.61
N MET A 76 -1.51 8.69 10.51
CA MET A 76 -2.80 7.99 10.53
C MET A 76 -2.69 6.61 11.17
N ALA A 77 -1.70 5.81 10.75
CA ALA A 77 -1.46 4.47 11.30
C ALA A 77 -1.16 4.51 12.80
N LEU A 78 -0.34 5.47 13.25
CA LEU A 78 -0.03 5.65 14.67
C LEU A 78 -1.25 6.11 15.47
N ALA A 79 -2.08 7.00 14.91
CA ALA A 79 -3.31 7.44 15.55
C ALA A 79 -4.32 6.29 15.70
N VAL A 80 -4.51 5.48 14.65
CA VAL A 80 -5.36 4.29 14.71
C VAL A 80 -4.81 3.28 15.71
N ARG A 81 -3.49 3.06 15.74
CA ARG A 81 -2.88 2.18 16.74
C ARG A 81 -3.14 2.67 18.16
N TRP A 82 -2.97 3.96 18.40
CA TRP A 82 -3.22 4.55 19.71
C TRP A 82 -4.69 4.42 20.14
N ALA A 83 -5.64 4.58 19.20
CA ALA A 83 -7.06 4.41 19.48
C ALA A 83 -7.47 2.93 19.69
N THR A 84 -6.83 2.00 18.98
CA THR A 84 -7.22 0.57 18.97
C THR A 84 -6.49 -0.28 19.99
N GLN A 85 -5.36 0.16 20.53
CA GLN A 85 -4.49 -0.62 21.44
C GLN A 85 -5.18 -1.14 22.71
N HIS A 86 -6.25 -0.49 23.17
CA HIS A 86 -7.01 -0.90 24.36
C HIS A 86 -8.31 -1.62 24.05
N ARG A 87 -8.73 -1.63 22.77
CA ARG A 87 -10.04 -2.14 22.34
C ARG A 87 -9.93 -3.48 21.62
N PHE A 88 -8.83 -3.73 20.93
CA PHE A 88 -8.58 -4.92 20.11
C PHE A 88 -7.39 -5.71 20.60
N GLY A 89 -7.29 -6.98 20.18
CA GLY A 89 -6.10 -7.79 20.45
C GLY A 89 -4.84 -7.19 19.80
N PRO A 90 -3.62 -7.52 20.28
CA PRO A 90 -2.38 -6.96 19.75
C PRO A 90 -2.19 -7.15 18.24
N GLN A 91 -2.61 -8.30 17.71
CA GLN A 91 -2.53 -8.61 16.28
C GLN A 91 -3.57 -7.86 15.45
N GLU A 92 -4.82 -7.84 15.91
CA GLU A 92 -5.92 -7.14 15.24
C GLU A 92 -5.70 -5.63 15.20
N GLY A 93 -5.29 -5.04 16.32
CA GLY A 93 -4.97 -3.61 16.41
C GLY A 93 -3.77 -3.23 15.53
N ALA A 94 -2.74 -4.09 15.45
CA ALA A 94 -1.61 -3.89 14.55
C ALA A 94 -2.02 -3.97 13.07
N LEU A 95 -2.89 -4.92 12.70
CA LEU A 95 -3.41 -5.06 11.34
C LEU A 95 -4.29 -3.86 10.96
N LEU A 96 -5.20 -3.44 11.85
CA LEU A 96 -6.04 -2.26 11.63
C LEU A 96 -5.22 -0.99 11.45
N ALA A 97 -4.21 -0.78 12.30
CA ALA A 97 -3.29 0.34 12.17
C ALA A 97 -2.54 0.31 10.82
N PHE A 98 -1.98 -0.85 10.46
CA PHE A 98 -1.31 -1.02 9.17
C PHE A 98 -2.25 -0.66 8.01
N SER A 99 -3.44 -1.28 7.97
CA SER A 99 -4.43 -1.10 6.91
C SER A 99 -4.99 0.31 6.80
N SER A 100 -4.93 1.12 7.86
CA SER A 100 -5.44 2.51 7.80
C SER A 100 -4.61 3.43 6.90
N GLY A 101 -3.33 3.14 6.73
CA GLY A 101 -2.42 3.88 5.87
C GLY A 101 -2.22 3.24 4.49
N THR A 102 -2.83 2.07 4.26
CA THR A 102 -2.70 1.35 2.99
C THR A 102 -4.03 1.29 2.25
N GLY A 103 -3.92 1.19 0.93
CA GLY A 103 -5.05 0.97 0.04
C GLY A 103 -4.54 0.31 -1.23
N ASN A 104 -5.43 -0.16 -2.08
CA ASN A 104 -4.99 -0.71 -3.37
C ASN A 104 -4.69 0.40 -4.38
N THR A 105 -3.65 1.18 -4.09
CA THR A 105 -3.25 2.35 -4.89
C THR A 105 -2.69 1.94 -6.26
N GLY A 106 -2.16 0.72 -6.39
CA GLY A 106 -1.63 0.19 -7.64
C GLY A 106 -2.69 -0.38 -8.58
N TYR A 107 -3.45 -1.40 -8.15
CA TYR A 107 -4.42 -2.07 -9.04
C TYR A 107 -5.75 -1.34 -9.14
N PHE A 108 -6.17 -0.59 -8.12
CA PHE A 108 -7.41 0.18 -8.19
C PHE A 108 -7.15 1.68 -8.39
N GLY A 109 -6.32 2.28 -7.55
CA GLY A 109 -6.14 3.73 -7.55
C GLY A 109 -5.45 4.28 -8.81
N LEU A 110 -4.46 3.59 -9.37
CA LEU A 110 -3.78 4.05 -10.59
C LEU A 110 -4.69 4.04 -11.82
N PRO A 111 -5.46 2.97 -12.12
CA PRO A 111 -6.46 3.04 -13.19
C PRO A 111 -7.47 4.18 -13.00
N VAL A 112 -7.91 4.42 -11.76
CA VAL A 112 -8.80 5.54 -11.45
C VAL A 112 -8.13 6.88 -11.73
N ALA A 113 -6.87 7.05 -11.33
CA ALA A 113 -6.08 8.24 -11.62
C ALA A 113 -5.91 8.46 -13.12
N LEU A 114 -5.62 7.41 -13.90
CA LEU A 114 -5.49 7.48 -15.36
C LEU A 114 -6.78 7.88 -16.08
N ILE A 115 -7.94 7.53 -15.51
CA ILE A 115 -9.26 7.89 -16.07
C ILE A 115 -9.61 9.34 -15.72
N LEU A 116 -9.27 9.79 -14.51
CA LEU A 116 -9.77 11.03 -13.93
C LEU A 116 -8.82 12.21 -14.06
N LEU A 117 -7.52 11.98 -14.05
CA LEU A 117 -6.51 13.01 -13.97
C LEU A 117 -5.85 13.24 -15.32
N PRO A 118 -5.44 14.49 -15.61
CA PRO A 118 -4.53 14.75 -16.70
C PRO A 118 -3.15 14.11 -16.43
N PRO A 119 -2.28 13.97 -17.44
CA PRO A 119 -0.97 13.31 -17.31
C PRO A 119 -0.13 13.82 -16.13
N GLU A 120 -0.15 15.12 -15.86
CA GLU A 120 0.56 15.74 -14.74
C GLU A 120 0.01 15.28 -13.39
N GLY A 121 -1.32 15.15 -13.28
CA GLY A 121 -1.97 14.63 -12.08
C GLY A 121 -1.68 13.16 -11.83
N VAL A 122 -1.52 12.37 -12.89
CA VAL A 122 -1.07 10.96 -12.78
C VAL A 122 0.37 10.89 -12.26
N THR A 123 1.26 11.76 -12.74
CA THR A 123 2.63 11.86 -12.21
C THR A 123 2.62 12.18 -10.71
N LEU A 124 1.84 13.17 -10.27
CA LEU A 124 1.70 13.50 -8.85
C LEU A 124 1.17 12.30 -8.04
N TYR A 125 0.17 11.59 -8.58
CA TYR A 125 -0.39 10.39 -7.96
C TYR A 125 0.68 9.30 -7.77
N LEU A 126 1.55 9.08 -8.76
CA LEU A 126 2.65 8.11 -8.65
C LEU A 126 3.65 8.47 -7.55
N PHE A 127 3.95 9.76 -7.35
CA PHE A 127 4.80 10.22 -6.25
C PHE A 127 4.10 10.11 -4.88
N CYS A 128 2.79 10.32 -4.80
CA CYS A 128 2.02 9.99 -3.58
C CYS A 128 2.07 8.49 -3.28
N MET A 129 1.87 7.64 -4.30
CA MET A 129 1.96 6.19 -4.20
C MET A 129 3.36 5.75 -3.73
N LEU A 130 4.42 6.44 -4.15
CA LEU A 130 5.78 6.21 -3.65
C LEU A 130 5.88 6.43 -2.13
N GLY A 131 5.23 7.48 -1.61
CA GLY A 131 5.21 7.79 -0.18
C GLY A 131 4.47 6.73 0.64
N ILE A 132 3.36 6.22 0.10
CA ILE A 132 2.60 5.12 0.70
C ILE A 132 3.42 3.83 0.71
N ASN A 133 4.12 3.51 -0.39
CA ASN A 133 5.02 2.36 -0.44
C ASN A 133 6.13 2.47 0.61
N LEU A 134 6.77 3.65 0.75
CA LEU A 134 7.77 3.86 1.81
C LEU A 134 7.19 3.57 3.19
N TYR A 135 5.95 4.00 3.46
CA TYR A 135 5.26 3.68 4.72
C TYR A 135 5.04 2.18 4.88
N GLU A 136 4.53 1.50 3.85
CA GLU A 136 4.25 0.06 3.87
C GLU A 136 5.49 -0.75 4.24
N PHE A 137 6.64 -0.42 3.64
CA PHE A 137 7.89 -1.16 3.86
C PHE A 137 8.69 -0.70 5.09
N THR A 138 8.28 0.36 5.78
CA THR A 138 8.99 0.87 6.98
C THR A 138 8.09 0.87 8.20
N VAL A 139 7.39 1.98 8.47
CA VAL A 139 6.55 2.18 9.66
C VAL A 139 5.42 1.16 9.70
N GLY A 140 4.72 0.97 8.58
CA GLY A 140 3.64 0.00 8.46
C GLY A 140 4.12 -1.41 8.77
N PHE A 141 5.19 -1.85 8.10
CA PHE A 141 5.77 -3.17 8.35
C PHE A 141 6.18 -3.35 9.82
N TYR A 142 6.84 -2.35 10.41
CA TYR A 142 7.23 -2.37 11.82
C TYR A 142 6.02 -2.49 12.75
N LEU A 143 4.96 -1.72 12.52
CA LEU A 143 3.74 -1.77 13.32
C LEU A 143 3.06 -3.15 13.26
N SER A 144 3.02 -3.76 12.06
CA SER A 144 2.47 -5.10 11.84
C SER A 144 3.31 -6.20 12.52
N ALA A 145 4.64 -6.13 12.37
CA ALA A 145 5.57 -7.11 12.95
C ALA A 145 5.55 -7.12 14.50
N ARG A 146 5.36 -5.96 15.15
CA ARG A 146 5.21 -5.87 16.62
C ARG A 146 3.96 -6.55 17.17
N GLY A 147 2.96 -6.83 16.33
CA GLY A 147 1.81 -7.66 16.71
C GLY A 147 2.15 -9.15 16.84
N HIS A 148 3.25 -9.61 16.22
CA HIS A 148 3.70 -11.01 16.19
C HIS A 148 4.87 -11.33 17.13
N PHE A 149 5.77 -10.36 17.42
CA PHE A 149 6.97 -10.62 18.22
C PHE A 149 7.06 -9.71 19.46
N SER A 150 7.10 -10.34 20.64
CA SER A 150 7.49 -9.70 21.90
C SER A 150 8.97 -9.27 21.83
N VAL A 151 9.29 -8.14 22.47
CA VAL A 151 10.58 -7.41 22.48
C VAL A 151 11.82 -8.26 22.79
N ARG A 152 11.67 -9.52 23.20
CA ARG A 152 12.77 -10.44 23.53
C ARG A 152 13.32 -11.29 22.38
N GLN A 153 12.82 -11.14 21.15
CA GLN A 153 13.27 -11.94 20.00
C GLN A 153 13.61 -11.13 18.74
N SER A 154 13.83 -9.82 18.87
CA SER A 154 14.49 -8.99 17.85
C SER A 154 15.91 -8.68 18.31
#